data_AF-A0A8T5UKP0-F1
#
_entry.id   AF-A0A8T5UKP0-F1
#
_cell.length_a   1.000
_cell.length_b   1.000
_cell.length_c   1.000
_cell.angle_alpha   90.00
_cell.angle_beta   90.00
_cell.angle_gamma   90.00
#
_symmetry.space_group_name_H-M   'P 1'
#
loop_
_entity.id
_entity.type
_entity.pdbx_description
1 polymer ?
#
loop_
_entity_poly.entity_id
_entity_poly.type
_entity_poly.pdbx_seq_one_letter_code
_entity_poly.pdbx_strand_id
1 'polypeptide(L)' 'MTTSMVSFSQERNCINCKKTISFDKFLLDHPQYSTERALFIWNDELLSIFCPECFLNAPEKPYKQNRYTYFQSYLKS' A
#
# COMPACT_ATOMS: atom_id res chain seq x y z
N MET A 1 -15.83 14.29 -21.50
CA MET A 1 -14.85 13.88 -20.48
C MET A 1 -15.63 13.27 -19.32
N THR A 2 -15.77 11.95 -19.29
CA THR A 2 -16.46 11.26 -18.21
C THR A 2 -15.50 11.15 -17.04
N THR A 3 -15.59 12.09 -16.09
CA THR A 3 -15.01 11.91 -14.75
C THR A 3 -15.71 10.71 -14.11
N SER A 4 -15.11 9.53 -14.26
CA SER A 4 -15.48 8.37 -13.45
C SER A 4 -15.41 8.81 -12.00
N MET A 5 -16.57 8.93 -11.36
CA MET A 5 -16.69 9.23 -9.94
C MET A 5 -16.12 8.01 -9.20
N VAL A 6 -14.82 8.05 -8.90
CA VAL A 6 -14.22 7.09 -7.98
C VAL A 6 -14.93 7.31 -6.65
N SER A 7 -15.76 6.34 -6.27
CA SER A 7 -16.55 6.38 -5.05
C SER A 7 -15.59 6.45 -3.86
N PHE A 8 -15.54 7.60 -3.19
CA PHE A 8 -14.73 7.76 -1.99
C PHE A 8 -15.27 6.86 -0.88
N SER A 9 -14.51 5.85 -0.48
CA SER A 9 -14.82 5.07 0.72
C SER A 9 -14.35 5.83 1.95
N GLN A 10 -15.26 6.17 2.87
CA GLN A 10 -14.89 6.79 4.15
C GLN A 10 -14.05 5.87 5.04
N GLU A 11 -14.22 4.56 4.89
CA GLU A 11 -13.58 3.55 5.71
C GLU A 11 -13.07 2.39 4.84
N ARG A 12 -11.91 1.85 5.19
CA ARG A 12 -11.34 0.63 4.59
C ARG A 12 -10.89 -0.32 5.67
N ASN A 13 -10.90 -1.61 5.37
CA ASN A 13 -10.49 -2.65 6.32
C ASN A 13 -9.02 -3.03 6.11
N CYS A 14 -8.29 -3.21 7.21
CA CYS A 14 -6.96 -3.81 7.18
C CYS A 14 -7.03 -5.20 6.52
N ILE A 15 -6.16 -5.47 5.57
CA ILE A 15 -6.18 -6.74 4.84
C ILE A 15 -5.96 -7.96 5.75
N ASN A 16 -5.11 -7.82 6.78
CA ASN A 16 -4.72 -8.90 7.70
C ASN A 16 -5.73 -9.10 8.84
N CYS A 17 -5.92 -8.09 9.69
CA CYS A 17 -6.76 -8.22 10.89
C CYS A 17 -8.22 -7.79 10.70
N LYS A 18 -8.61 -7.35 9.49
CA LYS A 18 -9.96 -6.85 9.15
C LYS A 18 -10.46 -5.67 9.99
N LYS A 19 -9.60 -5.06 10.81
CA LYS A 19 -9.93 -3.85 11.57
C LYS A 19 -10.26 -2.71 10.60
N THR A 20 -11.36 -2.02 10.87
CA THR A 20 -11.78 -0.82 10.13
C THR A 20 -10.83 0.34 10.41
N ILE A 21 -10.42 1.03 9.36
CA ILE A 21 -9.54 2.19 9.37
C ILE A 21 -10.30 3.31 8.67
N SER A 22 -10.46 4.45 9.34
CA SER A 22 -10.99 5.66 8.74
C SER A 22 -9.91 6.39 7.95
N PHE A 23 -10.30 7.16 6.95
CA PHE A 23 -9.35 7.97 6.17
C PHE A 23 -8.55 8.94 7.04
N ASP A 24 -9.17 9.54 8.07
CA ASP A 24 -8.48 10.44 9.00
C ASP A 24 -7.37 9.73 9.77
N LYS A 25 -7.64 8.48 10.21
CA LYS A 25 -6.63 7.68 10.90
C LYS A 25 -5.49 7.30 9.96
N PHE A 26 -5.80 6.99 8.71
CA PHE A 26 -4.79 6.74 7.69
C PHE A 26 -3.89 7.96 7.44
N LEU A 27 -4.46 9.18 7.42
CA LEU A 27 -3.69 10.42 7.32
C LEU A 27 -2.76 10.62 8.52
N LEU A 28 -3.23 10.37 9.74
CA LEU A 28 -2.41 10.46 10.95
C LEU A 28 -1.23 9.49 10.94
N ASP A 29 -1.44 8.27 10.42
CA ASP A 29 -0.40 7.25 10.30
C ASP A 29 0.62 7.57 9.18
N HIS A 30 0.28 8.48 8.24
CA HIS A 30 1.10 8.83 7.08
C HIS A 30 1.28 10.36 6.91
N PRO A 31 1.93 11.04 7.88
CA PRO A 31 2.09 12.50 7.85
C PRO A 31 2.91 13.02 6.66
N GLN A 32 3.66 12.15 5.98
CA GLN A 32 4.42 12.48 4.78
C GLN A 32 3.57 12.68 3.52
N TYR A 33 2.29 12.29 3.53
CA TYR A 33 1.41 12.44 2.37
C TYR A 33 0.62 13.75 2.46
N SER A 34 0.57 14.48 1.34
CA SER A 34 -0.46 15.50 1.18
C SER A 34 -1.84 14.86 1.11
N THR A 35 -2.89 15.60 1.48
CA THR A 35 -4.27 15.09 1.48
C THR A 35 -4.69 14.54 0.12
N GLU A 36 -4.30 15.22 -0.96
CA GLU A 36 -4.56 14.78 -2.35
C GLU A 36 -3.91 13.43 -2.66
N ARG A 37 -2.64 13.26 -2.27
CA ARG A 37 -1.91 12.01 -2.47
C ARG A 37 -2.49 10.89 -1.62
N ALA A 38 -2.84 11.17 -0.37
CA ALA A 38 -3.48 10.22 0.51
C ALA A 38 -4.84 9.78 -0.03
N LEU A 39 -5.67 10.71 -0.54
CA LEU A 39 -6.94 10.40 -1.20
C LEU A 39 -6.76 9.50 -2.42
N PHE A 40 -5.76 9.79 -3.26
CA PHE A 40 -5.46 8.97 -4.43
C PHE A 40 -5.10 7.53 -4.03
N ILE A 41 -4.21 7.36 -3.05
CA ILE A 41 -3.82 6.04 -2.53
C ILE A 41 -5.00 5.33 -1.87
N TRP A 42 -5.81 6.06 -1.11
CA TRP A 42 -6.92 5.51 -0.36
C TRP A 42 -8.04 5.00 -1.26
N ASN A 43 -8.31 5.70 -2.36
CA ASN A 43 -9.34 5.32 -3.33
C ASN A 43 -8.87 4.26 -4.33
N ASP A 44 -7.59 3.89 -4.32
CA ASP A 44 -7.09 2.81 -5.16
C ASP A 44 -7.48 1.44 -4.58
N GLU A 45 -8.41 0.77 -5.26
CA GLU A 45 -8.90 -0.57 -4.89
C GLU A 45 -7.82 -1.66 -5.03
N LEU A 46 -6.80 -1.44 -5.87
CA LEU A 46 -5.69 -2.38 -6.05
C LEU A 46 -4.71 -2.35 -4.86
N LEU A 47 -4.68 -1.24 -4.11
CA LEU A 47 -3.81 -1.10 -2.97
C LEU A 47 -4.41 -1.76 -1.73
N SER A 48 -3.60 -2.63 -1.11
CA SER A 48 -3.92 -3.22 0.18
C SER A 48 -3.59 -2.23 1.30
N ILE A 49 -4.58 -1.90 2.12
CA ILE A 49 -4.39 -1.08 3.32
C ILE A 49 -4.09 -1.99 4.51
N PHE A 50 -3.08 -1.60 5.30
CA PHE A 50 -2.69 -2.28 6.53
C PHE A 50 -2.86 -1.31 7.70
N CYS A 51 -3.25 -1.82 8.86
CA CYS A 51 -3.08 -1.06 10.10
C CYS A 51 -1.61 -1.05 10.52
N PRO A 52 -1.17 -0.07 11.33
CA PRO A 52 0.23 0.03 11.77
C PRO A 52 0.75 -1.25 12.43
N GLU A 53 -0.06 -1.86 13.30
CA GLU A 53 0.30 -3.11 13.99
C GLU A 53 0.58 -4.26 13.01
N CYS A 54 -0.27 -4.44 12.00
CA CYS A 54 -0.09 -5.49 11.00
C CYS A 54 1.07 -5.20 10.04
N PHE A 55 1.34 -3.92 9.75
CA PHE A 55 2.46 -3.53 8.92
C PHE A 55 3.80 -3.77 9.63
N LEU A 56 3.90 -3.38 10.90
CA LEU A 56 5.12 -3.52 11.70
C LEU A 56 5.43 -4.97 12.07
N ASN A 57 4.39 -5.79 12.29
CA ASN A 57 4.53 -7.21 12.55
C ASN A 57 4.57 -8.06 11.27
N ALA A 58 4.60 -7.43 10.08
CA ALA A 58 4.72 -8.18 8.85
C ALA A 58 6.06 -8.93 8.84
N PRO A 59 6.07 -10.25 8.56
CA PRO A 59 7.31 -11.00 8.55
C PRO A 59 8.25 -10.39 7.50
N GLU A 60 9.50 -10.16 7.90
CA GLU A 60 10.51 -9.68 6.97
C GLU A 60 10.61 -10.65 5.79
N LYS A 61 10.53 -10.11 4.58
CA LYS A 61 10.74 -10.94 3.40
C LYS A 61 12.15 -11.49 3.47
N PRO A 62 12.34 -12.82 3.31
CA PRO A 62 13.67 -13.40 3.35
C PRO A 62 14.56 -12.69 2.31
N TYR A 63 15.77 -12.34 2.73
CA TYR A 63 16.74 -11.71 1.85
C TYR A 63 16.98 -12.63 0.65
N LYS A 64 16.59 -12.18 -0.55
CA LYS A 64 16.86 -12.91 -1.78
C LYS A 64 18.31 -12.66 -2.18
N GLN A 65 19.19 -13.63 -1.89
CA GLN A 65 20.62 -13.61 -2.24
C GLN A 65 20.89 -13.39 -3.74
N ASN A 66 19.94 -13.74 -4.61
CA ASN A 66 20.15 -13.82 -6.06
C ASN A 66 19.40 -12.74 -6.87
N ARG A 67 19.50 -11.45 -6.51
CA ARG A 67 18.99 -10.38 -7.40
C ARG A 67 19.89 -10.10 -8.61
N TYR A 68 21.19 -10.37 -8.50
CA TYR A 68 22.18 -10.06 -9.56
C TYR A 68 22.44 -11.18 -10.56
N THR A 69 22.11 -12.44 -10.24
CA THR A 69 22.38 -13.57 -11.14
C THR A 69 21.52 -13.52 -12.40
N TYR A 70 20.26 -13.06 -12.30
CA TYR A 70 19.37 -12.91 -13.44
C TYR A 70 19.87 -11.88 -14.46
N PHE A 71 20.39 -10.74 -13.98
CA PHE A 71 20.94 -9.70 -14.85
C PHE A 71 22.25 -10.15 -15.52
N GLN A 72 23.10 -10.88 -14.78
CA GLN A 72 24.32 -11.47 -15.34
C GLN A 72 24.06 -12.57 -16.36
N SER A 73 22.98 -13.36 -16.23
CA SER A 73 22.62 -14.34 -17.26
C SER A 73 22.14 -13.69 -18.56
N TYR A 74 21.43 -12.57 -18.48
CA TYR A 74 20.92 -11.85 -19.65
C TYR A 74 22.03 -11.14 -20.44
N LEU A 75 23.07 -10.65 -19.74
CA LEU A 75 24.25 -10.01 -20.34
C LEU A 75 25.28 -11.00 -20.90
N LYS A 76 25.12 -12.30 -20.63
CA LYS A 76 26.02 -13.37 -21.12
C LYS A 76 25.42 -14.17 -22.28
N SER A 77 24.17 -13.91 -22.64
CA SER A 77 23.50 -14.39 -23.86
C SER A 77 23.65 -13.39 -24.99
#